data_AF-A0A9D1HTI2-F1
#
_entry.id   AF-A0A9D1HTI2-F1
#
_cell.length_a   1.000
_cell.length_b   1.000
_cell.length_c   1.000
_cell.angle_alpha   90.00
_cell.angle_beta   90.00
_cell.angle_gamma   90.00
#
_symmetry.space_group_name_H-M   'P 1'
#
loop_
_entity.id
_entity.type
_entity.pdbx_description
1 polymer ?
#
loop_
_entity_poly.entity_id
_entity_poly.type
_entity_poly.pdbx_seq_one_letter_code
_entity_poly.pdbx_strand_id
1 'polypeptide(L)'
;MKREIKNFNQIVGIILVVLTGISLVINALLFTNMIYNCSYDTMGLNELLVSTPFNILLWIDNILIFVIALFYIISSIKEKKNSFIKISFAVFAVLTTIVVQSFMVNFVAELFGVF
;
A
#
# COMPACT_ATOMS: atom_id res chain seq x y z
N MET A 1 30.07 0.92 9.80
CA MET A 1 29.26 1.90 9.03
C MET A 1 28.83 1.46 7.62
N LYS A 2 29.71 1.36 6.59
CA LYS A 2 29.26 1.04 5.21
C LYS A 2 28.56 -0.34 5.07
N ARG A 3 29.01 -1.37 5.81
CA ARG A 3 28.40 -2.72 5.82
C ARG A 3 27.04 -2.73 6.52
N GLU A 4 26.90 -2.00 7.62
CA GLU A 4 25.65 -1.89 8.39
C GLU A 4 24.56 -1.15 7.61
N ILE A 5 24.93 -0.07 6.91
CA ILE A 5 24.00 0.68 6.04
C ILE A 5 23.48 -0.22 4.91
N LYS A 6 24.35 -1.06 4.33
CA LYS A 6 23.95 -2.01 3.29
C LYS A 6 22.97 -3.07 3.80
N ASN A 7 23.23 -3.63 4.98
CA ASN A 7 22.32 -4.60 5.61
C ASN A 7 20.98 -3.96 5.97
N PHE A 8 20.99 -2.75 6.53
CA PHE A 8 19.77 -1.99 6.82
C PHE A 8 18.96 -1.73 5.55
N ASN A 9 19.60 -1.28 4.47
CA ASN A 9 18.89 -1.02 3.21
C ASN A 9 18.27 -2.30 2.62
N GLN A 10 18.95 -3.43 2.74
CA GLN A 10 18.45 -4.71 2.27
C GLN A 10 17.23 -5.17 3.08
N ILE A 11 17.26 -5.04 4.41
CA ILE A 11 16.12 -5.39 5.29
C ILE A 11 14.92 -4.49 5.01
N VAL A 12 15.12 -3.17 5.01
CA VAL A 12 14.07 -2.18 4.73
C VAL A 12 13.49 -2.39 3.34
N GLY A 13 14.32 -2.71 2.35
CA GLY A 13 13.86 -3.03 1.00
C GLY A 13 12.99 -4.28 0.95
N ILE A 14 13.37 -5.36 1.64
CA ILE A 14 12.55 -6.59 1.70
C ILE A 14 11.20 -6.31 2.35
N ILE A 15 11.19 -5.58 3.47
CA ILE A 15 9.94 -5.20 4.16
C ILE A 15 9.05 -4.40 3.21
N LEU A 16 9.60 -3.41 2.50
CA LEU A 16 8.84 -2.58 1.56
C LEU A 16 8.25 -3.42 0.42
N VAL A 17 8.99 -4.41 -0.10
CA VAL A 17 8.51 -5.33 -1.14
C VAL A 17 7.33 -6.16 -0.63
N VAL A 18 7.43 -6.72 0.58
CA VAL A 18 6.35 -7.52 1.17
C VAL A 18 5.10 -6.67 1.38
N LEU A 19 5.23 -5.50 1.98
CA LEU A 19 4.11 -4.57 2.19
C LEU A 19 3.46 -4.15 0.87
N THR A 20 4.28 -3.81 -0.14
CA THR A 20 3.76 -3.47 -1.48
C THR A 20 2.98 -4.64 -2.09
N GLY A 21 3.46 -5.87 -1.92
CA GLY A 21 2.75 -7.07 -2.37
C GLY A 21 1.39 -7.23 -1.70
N ILE A 22 1.32 -7.04 -0.38
CA ILE A 22 0.06 -7.08 0.38
C ILE A 22 -0.90 -5.99 -0.12
N SER A 23 -0.41 -4.75 -0.26
CA SER A 23 -1.20 -3.63 -0.76
C SER A 23 -1.75 -3.89 -2.17
N LEU A 24 -0.98 -4.51 -3.07
CA LEU A 24 -1.44 -4.88 -4.40
C LEU A 24 -2.54 -5.95 -4.37
N VAL A 25 -2.43 -6.96 -3.49
CA VAL A 25 -3.49 -7.96 -3.31
C VAL A 25 -4.77 -7.31 -2.82
N ILE A 26 -4.68 -6.41 -1.84
CA ILE A 26 -5.85 -5.69 -1.32
C ILE A 26 -6.49 -4.83 -2.41
N ASN A 27 -5.69 -4.08 -3.17
CA ASN A 27 -6.17 -3.32 -4.32
C ASN A 27 -6.88 -4.22 -5.34
N ALA A 28 -6.33 -5.39 -5.66
CA ALA A 28 -6.96 -6.32 -6.58
C ALA A 28 -8.32 -6.82 -6.06
N LEU A 29 -8.44 -7.11 -4.76
CA LEU A 29 -9.70 -7.50 -4.13
C LEU A 29 -10.74 -6.37 -4.20
N LEU A 30 -10.34 -5.13 -3.89
CA LEU A 30 -11.21 -3.95 -3.97
C LEU A 30 -11.70 -3.70 -5.40
N PHE A 31 -10.80 -3.72 -6.39
CA PHE A 31 -11.17 -3.57 -7.80
C PHE A 31 -12.09 -4.70 -8.28
N THR A 32 -11.81 -5.93 -7.88
CA THR A 32 -12.64 -7.09 -8.24
C THR A 32 -14.05 -6.94 -7.68
N ASN A 33 -14.19 -6.54 -6.40
CA ASN A 33 -15.50 -6.27 -5.82
C ASN A 33 -16.22 -5.15 -6.58
N MET A 34 -15.54 -4.04 -6.90
CA MET A 34 -16.15 -2.93 -7.63
C MET A 34 -16.67 -3.32 -9.02
N ILE A 35 -15.87 -4.07 -9.79
CA ILE A 35 -16.22 -4.45 -11.16
C ILE A 35 -17.37 -5.47 -11.17
N TYR A 36 -17.37 -6.40 -10.22
CA TYR A 36 -18.27 -7.56 -10.27
C TYR A 36 -19.47 -7.50 -9.34
N ASN A 37 -19.55 -6.55 -8.39
CA ASN A 37 -20.69 -6.41 -7.47
C ASN A 37 -22.05 -6.25 -8.18
N CYS A 38 -22.07 -5.66 -9.38
CA CYS A 38 -23.30 -5.52 -10.16
C CYS A 38 -23.66 -6.77 -10.99
N SER A 39 -22.73 -7.69 -11.21
CA SER A 39 -22.89 -8.84 -12.12
C SER A 39 -22.85 -10.20 -11.42
N TYR A 40 -22.31 -10.26 -10.20
CA TYR A 40 -22.13 -11.48 -9.41
C TYR A 40 -22.43 -11.21 -7.95
N ASP A 41 -22.84 -12.25 -7.22
CA ASP A 41 -22.99 -12.17 -5.76
C ASP A 41 -21.60 -12.08 -5.11
N THR A 42 -21.19 -10.86 -4.78
CA THR A 42 -19.95 -10.56 -4.07
C THR A 42 -20.19 -10.19 -2.61
N MET A 43 -21.36 -10.51 -2.03
CA MET A 43 -21.78 -10.02 -0.71
C MET A 43 -20.76 -10.36 0.39
N GLY A 44 -20.25 -11.60 0.41
CA GLY A 44 -19.22 -12.00 1.39
C GLY A 44 -17.86 -11.31 1.20
N LEU A 45 -17.48 -10.97 -0.04
CA LEU A 45 -16.29 -10.18 -0.31
C LEU A 45 -16.48 -8.73 0.14
N ASN A 46 -17.65 -8.16 -0.14
CA ASN A 46 -18.02 -6.82 0.28
C ASN A 46 -18.02 -6.68 1.81
N GLU A 47 -18.64 -7.61 2.53
CA GLU A 47 -18.66 -7.65 4.00
C GLU A 47 -17.25 -7.72 4.60
N LEU A 48 -16.36 -8.52 4.01
CA LEU A 48 -14.96 -8.60 4.43
C LEU A 48 -14.24 -7.27 4.22
N LEU A 49 -14.41 -6.65 3.05
CA LEU A 49 -13.73 -5.40 2.67
C LEU A 49 -14.20 -4.19 3.50
N VAL A 50 -15.46 -4.14 3.92
CA VAL A 50 -16.00 -3.07 4.79
C VAL A 50 -15.82 -3.36 6.28
N SER A 51 -15.37 -4.57 6.64
CA SER A 51 -15.21 -4.97 8.04
C SER A 51 -14.18 -4.10 8.78
N THR A 52 -14.45 -3.80 10.05
CA THR A 52 -13.54 -3.02 10.91
C THR A 52 -12.13 -3.63 10.98
N PRO A 53 -11.93 -4.95 11.13
CA PRO A 53 -10.60 -5.55 11.16
C PRO A 53 -9.83 -5.34 9.85
N PHE A 54 -10.50 -5.44 8.71
CA PHE A 54 -9.87 -5.24 7.40
C PHE A 54 -9.48 -3.77 7.19
N ASN A 55 -10.33 -2.83 7.59
CA ASN A 55 -10.02 -1.41 7.56
C ASN A 55 -8.83 -1.05 8.47
N ILE A 56 -8.75 -1.61 9.67
CA ILE A 56 -7.58 -1.41 10.55
C ILE A 56 -6.30 -1.95 9.90
N LEU A 57 -6.36 -3.15 9.30
CA LEU A 57 -5.22 -3.75 8.61
C LEU A 57 -4.73 -2.86 7.46
N LEU A 58 -5.66 -2.33 6.66
CA LEU A 58 -5.40 -1.39 5.57
C LEU A 58 -4.70 -0.11 6.05
N TRP A 59 -5.19 0.47 7.14
CA TRP A 59 -4.57 1.66 7.72
C TRP A 59 -3.14 1.41 8.20
N ILE A 60 -2.92 0.27 8.85
CA ILE A 60 -1.59 -0.13 9.33
C ILE A 60 -0.63 -0.35 8.15
N ASP A 61 -1.05 -1.08 7.12
CA ASP A 61 -0.25 -1.34 5.92
C ASP A 61 0.16 -0.02 5.24
N ASN A 62 -0.80 0.90 5.06
CA ASN A 62 -0.54 2.21 4.46
C ASN A 62 0.48 3.03 5.27
N ILE A 63 0.32 3.15 6.59
CA ILE A 63 1.26 3.89 7.45
C ILE A 63 2.65 3.27 7.37
N LEU A 64 2.74 1.94 7.41
CA LEU A 64 4.02 1.23 7.32
C LEU A 64 4.69 1.47 5.96
N ILE A 65 3.97 1.41 4.85
CA ILE A 65 4.52 1.70 3.52
C ILE A 65 5.11 3.10 3.48
N PHE A 66 4.39 4.13 3.97
CA PHE A 66 4.90 5.50 4.00
C PHE A 66 6.20 5.62 4.80
N VAL A 67 6.22 5.09 6.02
CA VAL A 67 7.37 5.18 6.93
C VAL A 67 8.58 4.43 6.38
N ILE A 68 8.37 3.19 5.91
CA ILE A 68 9.44 2.34 5.38
C ILE A 68 9.95 2.87 4.04
N ALA A 69 9.08 3.37 3.16
CA ALA A 69 9.48 4.02 1.91
C ALA A 69 10.37 5.24 2.16
N LEU A 70 10.05 6.07 3.16
CA LEU A 70 10.86 7.23 3.53
C LEU A 70 12.26 6.80 4.01
N PHE A 71 12.35 5.81 4.90
CA PHE A 71 13.64 5.26 5.32
C PHE A 71 14.43 4.64 4.16
N TYR A 72 13.75 3.95 3.26
CA TYR A 72 14.35 3.33 2.08
C TYR A 72 14.93 4.36 1.11
N ILE A 73 14.21 5.47 0.87
CA ILE A 73 14.68 6.59 0.04
C ILE A 73 15.93 7.22 0.65
N ILE A 74 15.90 7.58 1.94
CA ILE A 74 17.04 8.21 2.63
C ILE A 74 18.28 7.31 2.57
N SER A 75 18.09 6.02 2.84
CA SER A 75 19.15 5.00 2.76
C SER A 75 19.70 4.87 1.34
N SER A 76 18.83 4.86 0.34
CA SER A 76 19.19 4.73 -1.07
C SER A 76 19.97 5.93 -1.61
N ILE A 77 19.67 7.15 -1.15
CA ILE A 77 20.44 8.35 -1.50
C ILE A 77 21.87 8.25 -0.92
N LYS A 78 22.01 7.77 0.32
CA LYS A 78 23.33 7.59 0.95
C LYS A 78 24.19 6.54 0.26
N GLU A 79 23.60 5.44 -0.24
CA GLU A 79 24.35 4.37 -0.92
C GLU A 79 24.82 4.74 -2.34
N LYS A 80 24.19 5.72 -3.01
CA LYS A 80 24.43 6.16 -4.40
C LYS A 80 24.29 5.08 -5.51
N LYS A 81 24.33 3.79 -5.17
CA LYS A 81 24.22 2.66 -6.10
C LYS A 81 22.75 2.35 -6.39
N ASN A 82 22.38 2.39 -7.68
CA ASN A 82 21.02 2.10 -8.16
C ASN A 82 19.95 2.96 -7.47
N SER A 83 20.31 4.13 -6.95
CA SER A 83 19.42 4.97 -6.14
C SER A 83 18.14 5.34 -6.91
N PHE A 84 18.24 5.57 -8.22
CA PHE A 84 17.07 5.85 -9.06
C PHE A 84 16.04 4.71 -9.01
N ILE A 85 16.44 3.47 -9.30
CA ILE A 85 15.55 2.30 -9.27
C ILE A 85 14.93 2.11 -7.88
N LYS A 86 15.73 2.26 -6.83
CA LYS A 86 15.25 2.11 -5.45
C LYS A 86 14.22 3.18 -5.07
N ILE A 87 14.47 4.43 -5.46
CA ILE A 87 13.54 5.53 -5.23
C ILE A 87 12.27 5.35 -6.07
N SER A 88 12.38 4.97 -7.35
CA SER A 88 11.23 4.66 -8.20
C SER A 88 10.36 3.57 -7.60
N PHE A 89 10.97 2.51 -7.06
CA PHE A 89 10.24 1.46 -6.35
C PHE A 89 9.54 1.98 -5.09
N ALA A 90 10.20 2.84 -4.30
CA ALA A 90 9.60 3.44 -3.12
C ALA A 90 8.39 4.32 -3.45
N VAL A 91 8.50 5.11 -4.53
CA VAL A 91 7.39 5.93 -5.04
C VAL A 91 6.26 5.03 -5.52
N PHE A 92 6.56 3.98 -6.29
CA PHE A 92 5.56 3.01 -6.72
C PHE A 92 4.82 2.39 -5.53
N ALA A 93 5.53 1.96 -4.49
CA ALA A 93 4.94 1.42 -3.27
C ALA A 93 3.97 2.42 -2.63
N VAL A 94 4.36 3.70 -2.49
CA VAL A 94 3.47 4.74 -1.98
C VAL A 94 2.26 4.96 -2.89
N LEU A 95 2.41 4.89 -4.21
CA LEU A 95 1.26 5.04 -5.12
C LEU A 95 0.22 3.92 -4.95
N THR A 96 0.63 2.71 -4.57
CA THR A 96 -0.33 1.62 -4.29
C THR A 96 -1.29 1.94 -3.15
N THR A 97 -0.89 2.79 -2.20
CA THR A 97 -1.76 3.19 -1.07
C THR A 97 -2.74 4.30 -1.43
N ILE A 98 -2.41 5.16 -2.41
CA ILE A 98 -3.26 6.29 -2.83
C ILE A 98 -4.56 5.80 -3.48
N VAL A 99 -4.48 4.71 -4.25
CA VAL A 99 -5.66 4.11 -4.89
C VAL A 99 -6.65 3.65 -3.81
N VAL A 100 -6.18 2.95 -2.78
CA VAL A 100 -6.98 2.55 -1.61
C VAL A 100 -7.58 3.77 -0.89
N GLN A 101 -6.80 4.82 -0.66
CA GLN A 101 -7.31 6.04 0.00
C GLN A 101 -8.38 6.75 -0.82
N SER A 102 -8.22 6.80 -2.15
CA SER A 102 -9.22 7.40 -3.05
C SER A 102 -10.55 6.66 -2.94
N PHE A 103 -10.50 5.33 -2.81
CA PHE A 103 -11.68 4.50 -2.54
C PHE A 103 -12.29 4.75 -1.16
N MET A 104 -11.47 4.87 -0.10
CA MET A 104 -11.99 5.22 1.23
C MET A 104 -12.66 6.60 1.25
N VAL A 105 -12.07 7.60 0.59
CA VAL A 105 -12.65 8.94 0.51
C VAL A 105 -13.96 8.92 -0.26
N ASN A 106 -14.03 8.21 -1.39
CA ASN A 106 -15.28 8.07 -2.15
C ASN A 106 -16.36 7.33 -1.36
N PHE A 107 -16.00 6.24 -0.67
CA PHE A 107 -16.93 5.51 0.20
C PHE A 107 -17.44 6.35 1.37
N VAL A 108 -16.55 7.11 2.03
CA VAL A 108 -16.93 8.05 3.09
C VAL A 108 -17.81 9.16 2.52
N ALA A 109 -17.48 9.72 1.35
CA ALA A 109 -18.29 10.74 0.70
C ALA A 109 -19.69 10.24 0.34
N GLU A 110 -19.83 9.00 -0.11
CA GLU A 110 -21.11 8.32 -0.39
C GLU A 110 -21.94 8.13 0.90
N LEU A 111 -21.29 7.73 2.01
CA LEU A 111 -21.95 7.63 3.32
C LEU A 111 -22.49 8.97 3.85
N PHE A 112 -21.89 10.09 3.46
CA PHE A 112 -22.33 11.44 3.82
C PHE A 112 -23.21 12.11 2.73
N GLY A 113 -23.59 11.39 1.67
CA GLY A 113 -24.45 11.91 0.60
C GLY A 113 -23.82 13.05 -0.20
N VAL A 114 -22.49 13.09 -0.28
CA VAL A 114 -21.74 14.09 -1.06
C VAL A 114 -21.74 13.75 -2.56
N PHE A 115 -22.08 12.50 -2.91
CA PHE A 115 -22.32 12.00 -4.27
C PHE A 115 -23.61 11.18 -4.33
#